data_AF-A0A3B8TYD6-F1
#
_entry.id   AF-A0A3B8TYD6-F1
#
_cell.length_a   1.000
_cell.length_b   1.000
_cell.length_c   1.000
_cell.angle_alpha   90.00
_cell.angle_beta   90.00
_cell.angle_gamma   90.00
#
_symmetry.space_group_name_H-M   'P 1'
#
loop_
_entity.id
_entity.type
_entity.pdbx_description
1 polymer ?
#
loop_
_entity_poly.entity_id
_entity_poly.type
_entity_poly.pdbx_seq_one_letter_code
_entity_poly.pdbx_strand_id
1 'polypeptide(L)'
;RGAGKFPTASAVVSDVMECARNIGRNVPCRWDDEVLKLSDPMEESFRYFIRVGSGEEKKAEELFGKLTLIEAKVPVEGETAFVTPMMTEREASSKCGELKSIKQCIRLLQD
;
A
#
# COMPACT_ATOMS: atom_id res chain seq x y z
N ARG A 1 9.43 -9.15 15.66
CA ARG A 1 10.51 -8.77 14.72
C ARG A 1 10.45 -9.76 13.56
N GLY A 2 10.31 -9.30 12.31
CA GLY A 2 10.07 -10.18 11.16
C GLY A 2 11.33 -10.73 10.47
N ALA A 3 12.53 -10.28 10.86
CA ALA A 3 13.79 -10.71 10.26
C ALA A 3 14.95 -10.66 11.26
N GLY A 4 16.02 -11.39 10.96
CA GLY A 4 17.29 -11.41 11.69
C GLY A 4 17.60 -12.76 12.33
N LYS A 5 18.88 -12.98 12.68
CA LYS A 5 19.39 -14.27 13.17
C LYS A 5 18.54 -14.84 14.32
N PHE A 6 18.29 -14.06 15.37
CA PHE A 6 17.54 -14.54 16.54
C PHE A 6 16.02 -14.61 16.31
N PRO A 7 15.35 -13.62 15.71
CA PRO A 7 13.93 -13.74 15.39
C PRO A 7 13.61 -14.91 14.46
N THR A 8 14.40 -15.13 13.41
CA THR A 8 14.23 -16.26 12.49
C THR A 8 14.52 -17.59 13.19
N ALA A 9 15.59 -17.69 14.00
CA ALA A 9 15.87 -18.89 14.77
C ALA A 9 14.75 -19.22 15.77
N SER A 10 14.12 -18.21 16.38
CA SER A 10 13.00 -18.41 17.29
C SER A 10 11.80 -19.08 16.61
N ALA A 11 11.45 -18.66 15.39
CA ALA A 11 10.38 -19.30 14.62
C ALA A 11 10.74 -20.75 14.27
N VAL A 12 11.95 -20.97 13.74
CA VAL A 12 12.44 -22.31 13.37
C VAL A 12 12.44 -23.28 14.56
N VAL A 13 12.97 -22.85 15.71
CA VAL A 13 13.03 -23.71 16.91
C VAL A 13 11.63 -24.00 17.44
N SER A 14 10.68 -23.08 17.29
CA SER A 14 9.27 -23.32 17.66
C SER A 14 8.66 -24.43 16.80
N ASP A 15 8.87 -24.38 15.49
CA ASP A 15 8.39 -25.43 14.56
C ASP A 15 9.06 -26.78 14.84
N VAL A 16 10.37 -26.80 15.13
CA VAL A 16 11.10 -28.04 15.50
C VAL A 16 10.51 -28.66 16.77
N MET A 17 10.20 -27.84 17.78
CA MET A 17 9.58 -28.30 19.02
C MET A 17 8.16 -28.83 18.79
N GLU A 18 7.37 -28.18 17.92
CA GLU A 18 6.02 -28.64 17.57
C GLU A 18 6.06 -29.99 16.85
N CYS A 19 6.97 -30.16 15.90
CA CYS A 19 7.22 -31.45 15.23
C CYS A 19 7.61 -32.54 16.24
N ALA A 20 8.54 -32.25 17.16
CA ALA A 20 9.00 -33.21 18.16
C ALA A 20 7.89 -33.65 19.13
N ARG A 21 6.95 -32.75 19.47
CA ARG A 21 5.81 -33.07 20.35
C ARG A 21 4.70 -33.87 19.66
N ASN A 22 4.66 -33.86 18.32
CA ASN A 22 3.58 -34.45 17.54
C ASN A 22 4.04 -35.63 16.66
N ILE A 23 5.10 -36.33 17.06
CA ILE A 23 5.56 -37.54 16.36
C ILE A 23 4.42 -38.56 16.24
N GLY A 24 4.15 -39.02 15.02
CA GLY A 24 3.08 -39.98 14.73
C GLY A 24 1.66 -39.38 14.77
N ARG A 25 1.52 -38.06 14.91
CA ARG A 25 0.25 -37.33 14.85
C ARG A 25 0.25 -36.39 13.66
N ASN A 26 -0.85 -36.33 12.93
CA ASN A 26 -1.04 -35.31 11.89
C ASN A 26 -1.45 -33.99 12.55
N VAL A 27 -0.64 -32.95 12.36
CA VAL A 27 -0.97 -31.58 12.77
C VAL A 27 -1.64 -30.88 11.59
N PRO A 28 -2.91 -30.46 11.70
CA PRO A 28 -3.63 -29.85 10.59
C PRO A 28 -3.02 -28.48 10.24
N CYS A 29 -2.54 -28.34 9.01
CA CYS A 29 -2.20 -27.05 8.44
C CYS A 29 -3.49 -26.27 8.15
N ARG A 30 -3.53 -24.97 8.46
CA ARG A 30 -4.66 -24.08 8.14
C ARG A 30 -4.65 -23.67 6.66
N TRP A 31 -4.58 -24.67 5.79
CA TRP A 31 -4.70 -24.54 4.35
C TRP A 31 -5.95 -25.33 3.95
N ASP A 32 -6.82 -24.72 3.16
CA ASP A 32 -7.97 -25.39 2.55
C ASP A 32 -7.72 -25.59 1.04
N ASP A 33 -8.62 -26.32 0.40
CA ASP A 33 -8.60 -26.62 -1.03
C ASP A 33 -9.29 -25.53 -1.86
N GLU A 34 -9.61 -24.36 -1.26
CA GLU A 34 -10.22 -23.26 -1.96
C GLU A 34 -9.22 -22.64 -2.96
N VAL A 35 -9.54 -22.77 -4.25
CA VAL A 35 -8.77 -22.12 -5.32
C VAL A 35 -9.20 -20.66 -5.41
N LEU A 36 -8.44 -19.79 -4.75
CA LEU A 36 -8.63 -18.35 -4.87
C LEU A 36 -8.10 -17.83 -6.21
N LYS A 37 -8.85 -16.91 -6.83
CA LYS A 37 -8.37 -16.15 -7.99
C LYS A 37 -7.58 -14.94 -7.50
N LEU A 38 -6.40 -14.73 -8.06
CA LEU A 38 -5.64 -13.50 -7.83
C LEU A 38 -6.43 -12.31 -8.39
N SER A 39 -6.71 -11.31 -7.55
CA SER A 39 -7.32 -10.06 -8.02
C SER A 39 -6.31 -9.26 -8.85
N ASP A 40 -6.83 -8.44 -9.77
CA ASP A 40 -6.03 -7.47 -10.52
C ASP A 40 -5.73 -6.28 -9.59
N PRO A 41 -4.46 -5.99 -9.25
CA PRO A 41 -4.11 -4.84 -8.43
C PRO A 41 -4.64 -3.51 -8.98
N MET A 42 -4.82 -3.41 -10.31
CA MET A 42 -5.33 -2.21 -10.97
C MET A 42 -6.79 -1.89 -10.62
N GLU A 43 -7.57 -2.89 -10.19
CA GLU A 43 -8.97 -2.74 -9.79
C GLU A 43 -9.12 -2.46 -8.28
N GLU A 44 -8.04 -2.63 -7.52
CA GLU A 44 -8.05 -2.36 -6.08
C GLU A 44 -8.17 -0.86 -5.83
N SER A 45 -9.00 -0.50 -4.85
CA SER A 45 -9.35 0.89 -4.56
C SER A 45 -8.60 1.42 -3.34
N PHE A 46 -7.89 2.52 -3.52
CA PHE A 46 -7.14 3.18 -2.45
C PHE A 46 -7.35 4.69 -2.48
N ARG A 47 -6.94 5.36 -1.40
CA ARG A 47 -6.60 6.78 -1.45
C ARG A 47 -5.12 6.92 -1.77
N TYR A 48 -4.76 8.02 -2.40
CA TYR A 48 -3.38 8.26 -2.80
C TYR A 48 -2.89 9.57 -2.21
N PHE A 49 -1.70 9.55 -1.62
CA PHE A 49 -0.95 10.76 -1.34
C PHE A 49 -0.09 11.08 -2.55
N ILE A 50 -0.33 12.25 -3.13
CA ILE A 50 0.33 12.69 -4.36
C ILE A 50 1.05 14.02 -4.09
N ARG A 51 2.29 14.10 -4.59
CA ARG A 51 3.10 15.32 -4.61
C ARG A 51 3.34 15.75 -6.05
N VAL A 52 3.08 17.02 -6.32
CA VAL A 52 3.28 17.64 -7.64
C VAL A 52 4.06 18.94 -7.50
N GLY A 53 4.58 19.47 -8.61
CA GLY A 53 5.11 20.82 -8.66
C GLY A 53 4.03 21.88 -8.41
N SER A 54 4.43 23.02 -7.83
CA SER A 54 3.51 24.14 -7.60
C SER A 54 2.79 24.58 -8.88
N GLY A 55 1.51 24.92 -8.76
CA GLY A 55 0.68 25.41 -9.88
C GLY A 55 -0.19 24.34 -10.57
N GLU A 56 -0.05 23.06 -10.23
CA GLU A 56 -0.91 21.98 -10.77
C GLU A 56 -2.13 21.67 -9.87
N GLU A 57 -2.33 22.43 -8.79
CA GLU A 57 -3.41 22.19 -7.80
C GLU A 57 -4.81 22.19 -8.42
N LYS A 58 -5.11 23.20 -9.26
CA LYS A 58 -6.40 23.30 -9.95
C LYS A 58 -6.64 22.14 -10.89
N LYS A 59 -5.61 21.76 -11.66
CA LYS A 59 -5.68 20.63 -12.58
C LYS A 59 -5.86 19.32 -11.83
N ALA A 60 -5.18 19.17 -10.69
CA ALA A 60 -5.35 18.01 -9.83
C ALA A 60 -6.77 17.95 -9.25
N GLU A 61 -7.34 19.08 -8.83
CA GLU A 61 -8.72 19.12 -8.33
C GLU A 61 -9.74 18.78 -9.43
N GLU A 62 -9.50 19.23 -10.68
CA GLU A 62 -10.30 18.86 -11.84
C GLU A 62 -10.24 17.34 -12.15
N LEU A 63 -9.05 16.74 -12.07
CA LEU A 63 -8.85 15.31 -12.38
C LEU A 63 -9.35 14.38 -11.27
N PHE A 64 -9.04 14.71 -10.03
CA PHE A 64 -9.25 13.82 -8.88
C PHE A 64 -10.50 14.18 -8.06
N GLY A 65 -11.12 15.33 -8.31
CA GLY A 65 -12.26 15.83 -7.56
C GLY A 65 -11.83 16.46 -6.22
N LYS A 66 -12.63 16.26 -5.17
CA LYS A 66 -12.40 16.91 -3.88
C LYS A 66 -11.13 16.40 -3.20
N LEU A 67 -10.05 17.16 -3.32
CA LEU A 67 -8.75 16.86 -2.73
C LEU A 67 -8.67 17.30 -1.26
N THR A 68 -7.90 16.55 -0.46
CA THR A 68 -7.48 16.99 0.88
C THR A 68 -6.05 17.49 0.80
N LEU A 69 -5.85 18.81 0.78
CA LEU A 69 -4.52 19.42 0.76
C LEU A 69 -3.75 19.07 2.04
N ILE A 70 -2.45 18.83 1.89
CA ILE A 70 -1.56 18.50 2.99
C ILE A 70 -0.60 19.67 3.20
N GLU A 71 -0.72 20.33 4.34
CA GLU A 71 0.22 21.35 4.79
C GLU A 71 1.38 20.69 5.54
N ALA A 72 2.59 20.88 5.03
CA ALA A 72 3.79 20.42 5.71
C ALA A 72 4.15 21.37 6.88
N LYS A 73 4.60 20.82 8.01
CA LYS A 73 5.08 21.61 9.15
C LYS A 73 6.29 22.50 8.80
N VAL A 74 7.08 22.08 7.82
CA VAL A 74 8.16 22.87 7.21
C VAL A 74 7.79 23.04 5.73
N PRO A 75 7.66 24.28 5.23
CA PRO A 75 7.32 24.51 3.83
C PRO A 75 8.35 23.87 2.90
N VAL A 76 7.87 23.18 1.86
CA VAL A 76 8.72 22.70 0.78
C VAL A 76 8.45 23.57 -0.44
N GLU A 77 9.46 24.31 -0.89
CA GLU A 77 9.31 25.21 -2.03
C GLU A 77 9.13 24.45 -3.35
N GLY A 78 8.25 24.98 -4.20
CA GLY A 78 8.05 24.44 -5.55
C GLY A 78 7.27 23.13 -5.61
N GLU A 79 6.59 22.72 -4.54
CA GLU A 79 5.66 21.59 -4.57
C GLU A 79 4.43 21.77 -3.71
N THR A 80 3.40 21.00 -4.06
CA THR A 80 2.15 20.91 -3.34
C THR A 80 1.78 19.43 -3.19
N ALA A 81 1.09 19.10 -2.10
CA ALA A 81 0.75 17.73 -1.77
C ALA A 81 -0.72 17.62 -1.37
N PHE A 82 -1.34 16.51 -1.74
CA PHE A 82 -2.74 16.26 -1.44
C PHE A 82 -3.04 14.77 -1.34
N VAL A 83 -4.16 14.46 -0.69
CA VAL A 83 -4.76 13.13 -0.66
C VAL A 83 -5.99 13.10 -1.53
N THR A 84 -6.07 12.11 -2.41
CA THR A 84 -7.21 11.88 -3.30
C THR A 84 -8.38 11.21 -2.57
N PRO A 85 -9.60 11.32 -3.12
CA PRO A 85 -10.67 10.38 -2.81
C PRO A 85 -10.28 8.92 -3.11
N MET A 86 -11.09 7.98 -2.65
CA MET A 86 -10.91 6.56 -2.98
C MET A 86 -11.18 6.35 -4.48
N MET A 87 -10.27 5.66 -5.15
CA MET A 87 -10.37 5.30 -6.56
C MET A 87 -9.51 4.08 -6.86
N THR A 88 -9.76 3.44 -8.00
CA THR A 88 -8.98 2.29 -8.45
C THR A 88 -7.55 2.72 -8.80
N GLU A 89 -6.61 1.79 -8.72
CA GLU A 89 -5.23 2.05 -9.15
C GLU A 89 -5.14 2.38 -10.65
N ARG A 90 -6.02 1.81 -11.48
CA ARG A 90 -6.13 2.17 -12.89
C ARG A 90 -6.49 3.64 -13.09
N GLU A 91 -7.53 4.12 -12.39
CA GLU A 91 -7.95 5.52 -12.48
C GLU A 91 -6.88 6.47 -11.95
N ALA A 92 -6.26 6.13 -10.82
CA ALA A 92 -5.18 6.92 -10.24
C ALA A 92 -4.00 7.01 -11.21
N SER A 93 -3.59 5.89 -11.82
CA SER A 93 -2.49 5.84 -12.80
C SER A 93 -2.79 6.69 -14.04
N SER A 94 -4.00 6.57 -14.61
CA SER A 94 -4.42 7.35 -15.78
C SER A 94 -4.40 8.86 -15.49
N LYS A 95 -5.05 9.28 -14.41
CA LYS A 95 -5.12 10.70 -14.01
C LYS A 95 -3.76 11.26 -13.66
N CYS A 96 -2.90 10.47 -13.01
CA CYS A 96 -1.52 10.84 -12.75
C CYS A 96 -0.74 11.11 -14.04
N GLY A 97 -0.96 10.32 -15.10
CA GLY A 97 -0.33 10.52 -16.40
C GLY A 97 -0.67 11.86 -17.07
N GLU A 98 -1.77 12.50 -16.67
CA GLU A 98 -2.16 13.81 -17.18
C GLU A 98 -1.46 14.97 -16.47
N LEU A 99 -0.91 14.76 -15.27
CA LEU A 99 -0.19 15.77 -14.51
C LEU A 99 1.25 15.92 -15.02
N LYS A 100 1.73 17.16 -15.15
CA LYS A 100 3.05 17.40 -15.77
C LYS A 100 4.23 17.27 -14.82
N SER A 101 3.99 17.38 -13.52
CA SER A 101 5.05 17.55 -12.51
C SER A 101 4.90 16.61 -11.31
N ILE A 102 4.48 15.36 -11.54
CA ILE A 102 4.44 14.35 -10.47
C ILE A 102 5.84 14.10 -9.93
N LYS A 103 5.96 14.24 -8.60
CA LYS A 103 7.15 13.86 -7.84
C LYS A 103 6.97 12.55 -7.12
N GLN A 104 5.77 12.29 -6.60
CA GLN A 104 5.48 11.09 -5.83
C GLN A 104 3.98 10.76 -5.87
N CYS A 105 3.65 9.48 -5.95
CA CYS A 105 2.30 8.95 -5.77
C CYS A 105 2.43 7.67 -4.94
N ILE A 106 1.85 7.66 -3.73
CA ILE A 106 1.89 6.50 -2.83
C ILE A 106 0.48 6.17 -2.35
N ARG A 107 0.20 4.88 -2.23
CA ARG A 107 -1.06 4.38 -1.66
C ARG A 107 -1.10 4.75 -0.18
N LEU A 108 -2.24 5.26 0.26
CA LEU A 108 -2.52 5.56 1.64
C LEU A 108 -3.46 4.47 2.17
N LEU A 109 -2.86 3.47 2.81
CA LEU A 109 -3.60 2.39 3.45
C LEU A 109 -4.44 2.98 4.59
N GLN A 110 -5.71 2.59 4.64
CA GLN A 110 -6.57 2.89 5.78
C GLN A 110 -6.27 1.88 6.90
N ASP A 111 -6.26 2.38 8.14
CA ASP A 111 -6.31 1.55 9.35
C ASP A 111 -7.74 1.01 9.55
#